data_AF-A0A972ALA8-F1
#
_entry.id   AF-A0A972ALA8-F1
#
_cell.length_a   1.000
_cell.length_b   1.000
_cell.length_c   1.000
_cell.angle_alpha   90.00
_cell.angle_beta   90.00
_cell.angle_gamma   90.00
#
_symmetry.space_group_name_H-M   'P 1'
#
loop_
_entity.id
_entity.type
_entity.pdbx_description
1 polymer ?
#
loop_
_entity_poly.entity_id
_entity_poly.type
_entity_poly.pdbx_seq_one_letter_code
_entity_poly.pdbx_strand_id
1 'polypeptide(L)'
;SVLFGFTKDMTLEMVKIMSGMEMKKLDSFVSSALGEVVNIISGNAVTNLSKEGYTCDISPPQVIIGENRSISMATEKALTLPIKTEIGKFEINISIRENR
;
A
#
# COMPACT_ATOMS: atom_id res chain seq x y z
N SER A 1 4.18 3.94 10.34
CA SER A 1 4.05 4.24 8.90
C SER A 1 4.20 2.97 8.07
N VAL A 2 3.44 2.87 6.98
CA VAL A 2 3.50 1.75 6.04
C VAL A 2 3.60 2.31 4.62
N LEU A 3 4.45 1.71 3.79
CA LEU A 3 4.63 2.04 2.38
C LEU A 3 4.44 0.77 1.55
N PHE A 4 3.69 0.88 0.46
CA PHE A 4 3.45 -0.21 -0.49
C PHE A 4 4.10 0.15 -1.84
N GLY A 5 4.93 -0.75 -2.36
CA GLY A 5 5.62 -0.59 -3.64
C GLY A 5 5.10 -1.59 -4.66
N PHE A 6 4.39 -1.09 -5.68
CA PHE A 6 3.83 -1.91 -6.77
C PHE A 6 4.51 -1.61 -8.10
N THR A 7 4.66 -2.64 -8.93
CA THR A 7 5.02 -2.43 -10.34
C THR A 7 3.82 -1.92 -11.13
N LYS A 8 4.07 -1.23 -12.24
CA LYS A 8 3.03 -0.73 -13.13
C LYS A 8 2.13 -1.86 -13.64
N ASP A 9 2.73 -2.95 -14.11
CA ASP A 9 1.98 -4.06 -14.70
C ASP A 9 1.07 -4.73 -13.66
N MET A 10 1.60 -4.98 -12.46
CA MET A 10 0.80 -5.52 -11.36
C MET A 10 -0.35 -4.57 -10.98
N THR A 11 -0.10 -3.26 -10.97
CA THR A 11 -1.12 -2.26 -10.64
C THR A 11 -2.28 -2.31 -11.63
N LEU A 12 -1.97 -2.34 -12.93
CA LEU A 12 -2.99 -2.41 -13.98
C LEU A 12 -3.79 -3.71 -13.90
N GLU A 13 -3.12 -4.84 -13.67
CA GLU A 13 -3.77 -6.14 -13.54
C GLU A 13 -4.65 -6.22 -12.28
N MET A 14 -4.18 -5.68 -11.15
CA MET A 14 -4.95 -5.62 -9.92
C MET A 14 -6.24 -4.83 -10.10
N VAL A 15 -6.16 -3.64 -10.73
CA VAL A 15 -7.36 -2.81 -10.98
C VAL A 15 -8.29 -3.47 -12.01
N LYS A 16 -7.74 -4.18 -13.00
CA LYS A 16 -8.54 -4.98 -13.94
C LYS A 16 -9.35 -6.06 -13.22
N ILE A 17 -8.73 -6.80 -12.30
CA ILE A 17 -9.42 -7.82 -11.48
C ILE A 17 -10.51 -7.20 -10.62
N MET A 18 -10.24 -6.05 -9.99
CA MET A 18 -11.20 -5.40 -9.09
C MET A 18 -12.39 -4.77 -9.83
N SER A 19 -12.15 -4.16 -11.00
CA SER A 19 -13.14 -3.36 -11.71
C SER A 19 -13.79 -4.08 -12.90
N GLY A 20 -13.20 -5.18 -13.37
CA GLY A 20 -13.57 -5.85 -14.61
C GLY A 20 -13.23 -5.07 -15.88
N MET A 21 -12.54 -3.94 -15.78
CA MET A 21 -12.24 -3.04 -16.89
C MET A 21 -10.75 -3.07 -17.25
N GLU A 22 -10.42 -3.11 -18.55
CA GLU A 22 -9.03 -3.03 -18.99
C GLU A 22 -8.45 -1.63 -18.84
N MET A 23 -7.36 -1.53 -18.07
CA MET A 23 -6.62 -0.29 -17.86
C MET A 23 -5.34 -0.29 -18.67
N LYS A 24 -5.10 0.81 -19.42
CA LYS A 24 -3.87 0.97 -20.23
C LYS A 24 -2.89 1.98 -19.63
N LYS A 25 -3.32 2.76 -18.65
CA LYS A 25 -2.56 3.87 -18.05
C LYS A 25 -2.82 3.94 -16.56
N LEU A 26 -1.82 4.43 -15.82
CA LEU A 26 -1.96 4.78 -14.41
C LEU A 26 -2.62 6.17 -14.33
N ASP A 27 -3.94 6.21 -14.41
CA ASP A 27 -4.73 7.44 -14.34
C ASP A 27 -5.34 7.66 -12.94
N SER A 28 -6.21 8.66 -12.82
CA SER A 28 -6.88 8.96 -11.55
C SER A 28 -7.77 7.82 -11.06
N PHE A 29 -8.38 7.04 -11.96
CA PHE A 29 -9.19 5.89 -11.58
C PHE A 29 -8.32 4.80 -10.94
N VAL A 30 -7.21 4.45 -11.60
CA VAL A 30 -6.23 3.48 -11.06
C VAL A 30 -5.66 3.95 -9.71
N SER A 31 -5.37 5.25 -9.60
CA SER A 31 -4.88 5.85 -8.35
C SER A 31 -5.90 5.72 -7.21
N SER A 32 -7.16 6.03 -7.48
CA SER A 32 -8.23 5.90 -6.49
C SER A 32 -8.46 4.45 -6.08
N ALA A 33 -8.46 3.52 -7.03
CA ALA A 33 -8.59 2.09 -6.74
C ALA A 33 -7.46 1.58 -5.84
N LEU A 34 -6.21 1.99 -6.09
CA LEU A 34 -5.07 1.71 -5.21
C LEU A 34 -5.27 2.30 -3.81
N GLY A 35 -5.75 3.55 -3.74
CA GLY A 35 -6.08 4.21 -2.48
C GLY A 35 -7.06 3.37 -1.65
N GLU A 36 -8.12 2.86 -2.27
CA GLU A 36 -9.10 2.02 -1.58
C GLU A 36 -8.53 0.68 -1.11
N VAL A 37 -7.67 0.03 -1.91
CA VAL A 37 -6.98 -1.19 -1.48
C VAL A 37 -6.15 -0.94 -0.22
N VAL A 38 -5.34 0.13 -0.22
CA VAL A 38 -4.49 0.49 0.91
C VAL A 38 -5.31 0.90 2.13
N ASN A 39 -6.43 1.58 1.91
CA ASN A 39 -7.37 1.97 2.97
C ASN A 39 -7.97 0.73 3.67
N ILE A 40 -8.41 -0.27 2.89
CA ILE A 40 -8.93 -1.54 3.42
C ILE A 40 -7.85 -2.31 4.19
N ILE A 41 -6.65 -2.44 3.63
CA ILE A 41 -5.53 -3.12 4.30
C ILE A 41 -5.21 -2.42 5.64
N SER A 42 -5.14 -1.09 5.65
CA SER A 42 -4.82 -0.30 6.84
C SER A 42 -5.92 -0.40 7.90
N GLY A 43 -7.19 -0.31 7.49
CA GLY A 43 -8.35 -0.47 8.39
C GLY A 43 -8.39 -1.82 9.10
N ASN A 44 -8.11 -2.89 8.34
CA ASN A 44 -8.01 -4.25 8.90
C ASN A 44 -6.81 -4.37 9.86
N ALA A 45 -5.66 -3.80 9.50
CA ALA A 45 -4.46 -3.83 10.34
C ALA A 45 -4.70 -3.14 11.69
N VAL A 46 -5.29 -1.95 11.70
CA VAL A 46 -5.60 -1.22 12.95
C VAL A 46 -6.66 -1.93 13.78
N THR A 47 -7.67 -2.50 13.15
CA THR A 47 -8.68 -3.30 13.86
C THR A 47 -8.04 -4.49 14.56
N ASN A 48 -7.11 -5.18 13.91
CA ASN A 48 -6.41 -6.32 14.49
C ASN A 48 -5.42 -5.90 15.60
N LEU A 49 -4.67 -4.81 15.40
CA LEU A 49 -3.78 -4.27 16.44
C LEU A 49 -4.56 -3.82 17.69
N SER A 50 -5.73 -3.20 17.50
CA SER A 50 -6.58 -2.77 18.61
C SER A 50 -7.09 -3.94 19.45
N LYS A 51 -7.38 -5.09 18.84
CA LYS A 51 -7.74 -6.33 19.57
C LYS A 51 -6.61 -6.84 20.44
N GLU A 52 -5.37 -6.60 20.05
CA GLU A 52 -4.15 -6.93 20.82
C GLU A 52 -3.75 -5.82 21.81
N GLY A 53 -4.58 -4.78 21.99
CA GLY A 53 -4.33 -3.68 22.93
C GLY A 53 -3.47 -2.54 22.38
N TYR A 54 -3.16 -2.54 21.08
CA TYR A 54 -2.40 -1.46 20.42
C TYR A 54 -3.32 -0.53 19.64
N THR A 55 -3.52 0.69 20.13
CA THR A 55 -4.28 1.72 19.41
C THR A 55 -3.39 2.39 18.37
N CYS A 56 -3.88 2.54 17.14
CA CYS A 56 -3.17 3.20 16.04
C CYS A 56 -4.11 4.15 15.31
N ASP A 57 -3.61 5.32 14.93
CA ASP A 57 -4.33 6.26 14.07
C ASP A 57 -4.05 5.97 12.59
N ILE A 58 -5.09 6.01 11.77
CA ILE A 58 -4.99 5.84 10.31
C ILE A 58 -5.21 7.20 9.64
N SER A 59 -4.26 7.62 8.82
CA SER A 59 -4.42 8.75 7.92
C SER A 59 -4.81 8.26 6.51
N PRO A 60 -5.53 9.06 5.71
CA PRO A 60 -5.80 8.74 4.31
C PRO A 60 -4.51 8.39 3.56
N PRO A 61 -4.51 7.35 2.70
CA PRO A 61 -3.33 6.96 1.96
C PRO A 61 -2.96 8.01 0.91
N GLN A 62 -1.66 8.22 0.71
CA GLN A 62 -1.14 9.02 -0.40
C GLN A 62 -0.63 8.11 -1.50
N VAL A 63 -1.13 8.31 -2.72
CA VAL A 63 -0.73 7.54 -3.90
C VAL A 63 0.24 8.38 -4.73
N ILE A 64 1.41 7.82 -5.02
CA ILE A 64 2.48 8.47 -5.79
C ILE A 64 2.72 7.64 -7.04
N ILE A 65 2.60 8.28 -8.21
CA ILE A 65 2.86 7.65 -9.52
C ILE A 65 4.02 8.37 -10.18
N GLY A 66 5.02 7.62 -10.63
CA GLY A 66 6.16 8.14 -11.40
C GLY A 66 7.28 7.12 -11.55
N GLU A 67 8.07 7.25 -12.60
CA GLU A 67 9.29 6.45 -12.79
C GLU A 67 10.42 6.97 -11.90
N ASN A 68 11.12 6.08 -11.20
CA ASN A 68 12.34 6.35 -10.43
C ASN A 68 12.27 7.43 -9.35
N ARG A 69 11.21 7.46 -8.54
CA ARG A 69 11.25 8.21 -7.26
C ARG A 69 11.61 7.26 -6.12
N SER A 70 12.78 7.45 -5.55
CA SER A 70 13.13 6.85 -4.26
C SER A 70 12.25 7.48 -3.18
N ILE A 71 11.27 6.72 -2.69
CA ILE A 71 10.47 7.14 -1.54
C ILE A 71 11.22 6.70 -0.28
N SER A 72 11.80 7.66 0.43
CA SER A 72 12.46 7.40 1.70
C SER A 72 11.44 7.46 2.82
N MET A 73 11.33 6.37 3.58
CA MET A 73 10.65 6.43 4.87
C MET A 73 11.55 7.18 5.85
N ALA A 74 11.04 8.24 6.50
CA ALA A 74 11.76 8.95 7.56
C ALA A 74 11.81 8.10 8.85
N THR A 75 12.61 7.04 8.82
CA THR A 75 12.75 6.09 9.93
C THR A 75 14.13 5.46 9.96
N GLU A 76 14.59 5.13 11.17
CA GLU A 76 15.86 4.43 11.40
C GLU A 76 15.72 2.91 11.23
N LYS A 77 14.49 2.38 11.36
CA LYS A 77 14.22 0.93 11.28
C LYS A 77 12.94 0.68 10.49
N ALA A 78 13.06 -0.08 9.41
CA ALA A 78 11.94 -0.55 8.62
C ALA A 78 12.04 -2.07 8.42
N LEU A 79 10.90 -2.75 8.51
CA LEU A 79 10.72 -4.13 8.09
C LEU A 79 10.26 -4.13 6.63
N THR A 80 11.04 -4.72 5.74
CA THR A 80 10.70 -4.89 4.33
C THR A 80 10.21 -6.31 4.07
N LEU A 81 8.99 -6.43 3.54
CA LEU A 81 8.33 -7.68 3.24
C LEU A 81 8.07 -7.79 1.73
N PRO A 82 8.84 -8.61 0.99
CA PRO A 82 8.52 -8.92 -0.39
C PRO A 82 7.37 -9.92 -0.45
N ILE A 83 6.31 -9.57 -1.17
CA ILE A 83 5.13 -10.42 -1.36
C ILE A 83 5.04 -10.84 -2.82
N LYS A 84 4.77 -12.12 -3.04
CA LYS A 84 4.54 -12.70 -4.36
C LYS A 84 3.07 -13.11 -4.49
N THR A 85 2.45 -12.69 -5.57
CA THR A 85 1.09 -13.07 -5.95
C THR A 85 1.09 -13.65 -7.37
N GLU A 86 -0.06 -14.12 -7.84
CA GLU A 86 -0.23 -14.60 -9.22
C GLU A 86 -0.05 -13.48 -10.26
N ILE A 87 -0.33 -12.23 -9.87
CA ILE A 87 -0.29 -11.05 -10.74
C ILE A 87 1.01 -10.24 -10.63
N GLY A 88 1.98 -10.71 -9.85
CA GLY A 88 3.28 -10.06 -9.74
C GLY A 88 3.89 -10.09 -8.34
N LYS A 89 4.92 -9.29 -8.15
CA LYS A 89 5.55 -9.06 -6.84
C LYS A 89 5.37 -7.61 -6.45
N PHE A 90 5.17 -7.39 -5.16
CA PHE A 90 5.16 -6.08 -4.55
C PHE A 90 5.86 -6.14 -3.20
N GLU A 91 6.19 -4.98 -2.65
CA GLU A 91 6.85 -4.88 -1.35
C GLU A 91 6.02 -4.06 -0.38
N ILE A 92 6.10 -4.43 0.90
CA ILE A 92 5.56 -3.64 2.01
C ILE A 92 6.72 -3.25 2.90
N ASN A 93 6.86 -1.95 3.16
CA ASN A 93 7.82 -1.43 4.13
C ASN A 93 7.06 -0.91 5.34
N ILE A 94 7.35 -1.45 6.52
CA ILE A 94 6.66 -1.16 7.77
C ILE A 94 7.64 -0.55 8.76
N SER A 95 7.28 0.59 9.32
CA SER A 95 8.02 1.23 10.41
C SER A 95 7.09 1.51 11.57
N ILE A 96 7.43 0.97 12.74
CA ILE A 96 6.67 1.14 13.98
C ILE A 96 7.53 1.94 14.96
N ARG A 97 6.93 2.93 15.59
CA ARG A 97 7.52 3.69 16.69
C ARG A 97 6.46 3.81 17.77
N GLU A 98 6.83 3.48 19.00
CA GLU A 98 5.98 3.72 20.16
C GLU A 98 6.04 5.21 20.51
N ASN A 99 4.89 5.87 20.58
CA ASN A 99 4.80 7.23 21.12
C ASN A 99 4.88 7.10 22.64
N ARG A 100 6.06 7.36 23.21
CA ARG A 100 6.23 7.60 24.64
C ARG A 100 5.83 9.02 25.01
#